data_AF-A0A316QIC0-F1
#
_entry.id   AF-A0A316QIC0-F1
#
_cell.length_a   1.000
_cell.length_b   1.000
_cell.length_c   1.000
_cell.angle_alpha   90.00
_cell.angle_beta   90.00
_cell.angle_gamma   90.00
#
_symmetry.space_group_name_H-M   'P 1'
#
loop_
_entity.id
_entity.type
_entity.pdbx_description
1 polymer ?
#
loop_
_entity_poly.entity_id
_entity_poly.type
_entity_poly.pdbx_seq_one_letter_code
_entity_poly.pdbx_strand_id
1 'polypeptide(L)' 'MDAYNDAFECESELLSMLSEAEELSVKKARIYSRLLTDAALAEDMEALALRHERRKGALDKLAGEKK' A
#
# COMPACT_ATOMS: atom_id res chain seq x y z
N MET A 1 -18.38 -8.52 25.41
CA MET A 1 -18.61 -8.44 23.96
C MET A 1 -17.84 -7.26 23.35
N ASP A 2 -17.54 -6.22 24.15
CA ASP A 2 -16.80 -5.02 23.73
C ASP A 2 -15.35 -5.25 23.29
N ALA A 3 -14.54 -6.01 24.04
CA ALA A 3 -13.11 -6.17 23.72
C ALA A 3 -12.81 -6.83 22.35
N TYR A 4 -13.71 -7.69 21.86
CA TYR A 4 -13.58 -8.29 20.52
C TYR A 4 -13.93 -7.28 19.42
N ASN A 5 -14.88 -6.40 19.68
CA ASN A 5 -15.30 -5.37 18.74
C ASN A 5 -14.25 -4.26 18.65
N ASP A 6 -13.65 -3.88 19.78
CA ASP A 6 -12.54 -2.91 19.84
C ASP A 6 -11.28 -3.43 19.12
N ALA A 7 -10.93 -4.71 19.32
CA ALA A 7 -9.80 -5.33 18.62
C ALA A 7 -10.03 -5.40 17.11
N PHE A 8 -11.27 -5.67 16.70
CA PHE A 8 -11.68 -5.70 15.31
C PHE A 8 -11.59 -4.31 14.64
N GLU A 9 -12.05 -3.27 15.33
CA GLU A 9 -11.97 -1.88 14.84
C GLU A 9 -10.51 -1.43 14.72
N CYS A 10 -9.65 -1.75 15.69
CA CYS A 10 -8.21 -1.50 15.64
C CYS A 10 -7.54 -2.19 14.44
N GLU A 11 -7.94 -3.43 14.11
CA GLU A 11 -7.41 -4.15 12.94
C GLU A 11 -7.84 -3.49 11.63
N SER A 12 -9.10 -3.08 11.52
CA SER A 12 -9.62 -2.38 10.34
C SER A 12 -8.93 -1.03 10.11
N GLU A 13 -8.72 -0.25 11.18
CA GLU A 13 -7.99 1.03 11.11
C GLU A 13 -6.54 0.82 10.69
N LEU A 14 -5.87 -0.19 11.25
CA LEU A 14 -4.49 -0.53 10.88
C LEU A 14 -4.38 -0.91 9.40
N LEU A 15 -5.30 -1.73 8.88
CA LEU A 15 -5.32 -2.10 7.46
C LEU A 15 -5.55 -0.88 6.55
N SER A 16 -6.41 0.05 6.96
CA SER A 16 -6.61 1.31 6.22
C SER A 16 -5.34 2.16 6.19
N MET A 17 -4.69 2.36 7.34
CA MET A 17 -3.44 3.12 7.43
C MET A 17 -2.32 2.51 6.58
N LEU A 18 -2.21 1.18 6.56
CA LEU A 18 -1.25 0.47 5.72
C LEU A 18 -1.56 0.66 4.23
N SER A 19 -2.83 0.60 3.83
CA SER A 19 -3.24 0.82 2.43
C SER A 19 -2.90 2.24 1.96
N GLU A 20 -3.15 3.26 2.79
CA GLU A 20 -2.77 4.64 2.52
C GLU A 20 -1.25 4.80 2.38
N ALA A 21 -0.47 4.16 3.25
CA ALA A 21 0.99 4.17 3.18
C ALA A 21 1.51 3.52 1.88
N GLU A 22 0.90 2.41 1.44
CA GLU A 22 1.22 1.78 0.15
C GLU A 22 0.89 2.74 -1.01
N GLU A 23 -0.24 3.44 -0.98
CA GLU A 23 -0.61 4.43 -2.01
C GLU A 23 0.43 5.56 -2.13
N LEU A 24 0.85 6.13 -1.00
CA LEU A 24 1.90 7.16 -0.98
C LEU A 24 3.22 6.62 -1.54
N SER A 25 3.55 5.36 -1.23
CA SER A 25 4.75 4.70 -1.72
C SER A 25 4.72 4.47 -3.24
N VAL A 26 3.57 4.08 -3.81
CA VAL A 26 3.37 4.01 -5.27
C VAL A 26 3.66 5.35 -5.92
N LYS A 27 3.05 6.44 -5.42
CA LYS A 27 3.23 7.80 -5.96
C LYS A 27 4.69 8.21 -5.93
N LYS A 28 5.36 8.00 -4.79
CA LYS A 28 6.78 8.35 -4.62
C LYS A 28 7.68 7.56 -5.57
N ALA A 29 7.45 6.26 -5.70
CA ALA A 29 8.22 5.40 -6.58
C ALA A 29 8.08 5.78 -8.06
N ARG A 30 6.85 6.08 -8.52
CA ARG A 30 6.58 6.57 -9.89
C ARG A 30 7.16 7.96 -10.17
N ILE A 31 7.26 8.82 -9.16
CA ILE A 31 7.95 10.11 -9.32
C ILE A 31 9.44 9.87 -9.55
N TYR A 32 10.08 9.03 -8.73
CA TYR A 32 11.49 8.73 -8.90
C TYR A 32 11.79 8.00 -10.20
N SER A 33 10.96 7.05 -10.65
CA SER A 33 11.16 6.39 -11.95
C SER A 33 11.21 7.38 -13.13
N ARG A 34 10.53 8.53 -13.01
CA ARG A 34 10.50 9.58 -14.05
C ARG A 34 11.61 10.63 -13.91
N LEU A 35 12.12 10.85 -12.70
CA LEU A 35 13.10 11.90 -12.41
C LEU A 35 14.54 11.40 -12.43
N LEU A 36 14.76 10.11 -12.23
CA LEU A 36 16.09 9.54 -12.22
C LEU A 36 16.67 9.51 -13.64
N THR A 37 17.93 9.91 -13.74
CA THR A 37 18.69 9.89 -14.99
C THR A 37 19.32 8.53 -15.27
N ASP A 38 19.51 7.73 -14.22
CA ASP A 38 19.98 6.34 -14.34
C ASP A 38 18.80 5.45 -14.76
N ALA A 39 18.92 4.85 -15.94
CA ALA A 39 17.87 4.04 -16.53
C ALA A 39 17.58 2.77 -15.72
N ALA A 40 18.60 2.10 -15.19
CA ALA A 40 18.42 0.88 -14.42
C ALA A 40 17.70 1.19 -13.10
N LEU A 41 18.11 2.26 -12.42
CA LEU A 41 17.45 2.69 -11.18
C LEU A 41 16.02 3.18 -11.45
N ALA A 42 15.77 3.86 -12.57
CA ALA A 42 14.42 4.28 -12.96
C ALA A 42 13.49 3.07 -13.16
N GLU A 43 13.97 2.03 -13.84
CA GLU A 43 13.23 0.76 -14.03
C GLU A 43 12.97 0.06 -12.69
N ASP A 44 13.97 0.02 -11.79
CA ASP A 44 13.81 -0.56 -10.45
C ASP A 44 12.75 0.19 -9.63
N MET A 45 12.69 1.51 -9.75
CA MET A 45 11.66 2.33 -9.08
C MET A 45 10.26 2.07 -9.65
N GLU A 46 10.13 1.87 -10.96
CA GLU A 46 8.84 1.50 -11.57
C GLU A 46 8.40 0.09 -11.11
N ALA A 47 9.33 -0.87 -11.09
CA ALA A 47 9.07 -2.19 -10.55
C ALA A 47 8.68 -2.15 -9.06
N LEU A 48 9.29 -1.25 -8.27
CA LEU A 48 8.92 -1.02 -6.89
C LEU A 48 7.50 -0.45 -6.77
N ALA A 49 7.13 0.51 -7.61
CA ALA A 49 5.77 1.05 -7.64
C ALA A 49 4.73 -0.04 -7.89
N LEU A 50 4.97 -0.93 -8.86
CA LEU A 50 4.08 -2.06 -9.14
C LEU A 50 3.94 -3.02 -7.95
N ARG A 51 5.01 -3.24 -7.17
CA ARG A 51 4.94 -4.06 -5.95
C ARG A 51 4.08 -3.39 -4.87
N HIS A 52 4.23 -2.08 -4.66
CA HIS A 52 3.38 -1.33 -3.73
C HIS A 52 1.91 -1.35 -4.16
N GLU A 53 1.62 -1.21 -5.45
CA GLU A 53 0.25 -1.26 -5.98
C GLU A 53 -0.41 -2.63 -5.75
N ARG A 54 0.35 -3.72 -5.92
CA ARG A 54 -0.12 -5.09 -5.59
C ARG A 54 -0.40 -5.25 -4.10
N ARG A 55 0.48 -4.72 -3.23
CA ARG A 55 0.28 -4.78 -1.77
C ARG A 55 -0.93 -3.97 -1.32
N LYS A 56 -1.10 -2.76 -1.86
CA LYS A 56 -2.31 -1.95 -1.63
C LYS A 56 -3.57 -2.74 -2.00
N GLY A 57 -3.60 -3.35 -3.18
CA GLY A 57 -4.75 -4.15 -3.61
C GLY A 57 -5.02 -5.38 -2.72
N ALA A 58 -3.99 -5.94 -2.07
CA ALA A 58 -4.19 -7.01 -1.09
C ALA A 58 -4.75 -6.47 0.24
N LEU A 59 -4.25 -5.33 0.72
CA LEU A 59 -4.75 -4.67 1.93
C LEU A 59 -6.20 -4.20 1.76
N ASP A 60 -6.54 -3.62 0.61
CA ASP A 60 -7.92 -3.20 0.29
C ASP A 60 -8.88 -4.40 0.29
N LYS A 61 -8.43 -5.57 -0.17
CA LYS A 61 -9.20 -6.81 -0.08
C LYS A 61 -9.35 -7.29 1.35
N LEU A 62 -8.28 -7.31 2.14
CA LEU A 62 -8.35 -7.71 3.54
C LEU A 62 -9.25 -6.80 4.37
N ALA A 63 -9.23 -5.48 4.11
CA ALA A 63 -10.11 -4.51 4.75
C ALA A 63 -11.57 -4.64 4.26
N GLY A 64 -11.78 -5.07 3.01
CA GLY A 64 -13.09 -5.21 2.36
C GLY A 64 -13.72 -6.61 2.35
N GLU A 65 -12.99 -7.66 2.75
CA GLU A 65 -13.48 -9.04 2.91
C GLU A 65 -14.34 -9.15 4.18
N LYS A 66 -15.42 -8.38 4.20
CA LYS A 66 -16.64 -8.65 4.96
C LYS A 66 -17.74 -8.95 3.95
N LYS A 67 -17.87 -10.22 3.56
CA LYS A 67 -19.13 -10.77 3.04
C LYS A 67 -19.57 -11.92 3.93
#